data_AF-A0A1B7JDA1-F1
#
_entry.id   AF-A0A1B7JDA1-F1
#
_cell.length_a   1.000
_cell.length_b   1.000
_cell.length_c   1.000
_cell.angle_alpha   90.00
_cell.angle_beta   90.00
_cell.angle_gamma   90.00
#
_symmetry.space_group_name_H-M   'P 1'
#
loop_
_entity.id
_entity.type
_entity.pdbx_description
1 polymer ?
#
loop_
_entity_poly.entity_id
_entity_poly.type
_entity_poly.pdbx_seq_one_letter_code
_entity_poly.pdbx_strand_id
1 'polypeptide(L)'
;MTHLLKSVSILSRFLNQLLNTLFILDKAKKAAEQKAGQPFGCNFHDIKAKSISDYAGSSREKRLFSGHKTESQVVVYDRKVKIIPSLSAPLLKKKA
;
A
#
# COMPACT_ATOMS: atom_id res chain seq x y z
N MET A 1 -31.19 -5.02 -28.46
CA MET A 1 -31.34 -5.87 -27.26
C MET A 1 -30.06 -6.58 -26.82
N THR A 2 -29.19 -7.03 -27.74
CA THR A 2 -27.94 -7.76 -27.44
C THR A 2 -26.83 -6.92 -26.78
N HIS A 3 -26.73 -5.63 -27.09
CA HIS A 3 -25.75 -4.72 -26.46
C HIS A 3 -26.02 -4.46 -24.97
N LEU A 4 -27.30 -4.38 -24.59
CA LEU A 4 -27.71 -4.13 -23.20
C LEU A 4 -27.46 -5.35 -22.30
N LEU A 5 -27.69 -6.56 -22.83
CA LEU A 5 -27.40 -7.80 -22.10
C LEU A 5 -25.88 -8.03 -21.90
N LYS A 6 -25.07 -7.63 -22.89
CA LYS A 6 -23.60 -7.67 -22.76
C LYS A 6 -23.08 -6.68 -21.71
N SER A 7 -23.63 -5.45 -21.64
CA SER A 7 -23.19 -4.46 -20.65
C SER A 7 -23.54 -4.85 -19.21
N VAL A 8 -24.72 -5.44 -18.96
CA VAL A 8 -25.11 -5.94 -17.62
C VAL A 8 -24.22 -7.11 -17.16
N SER A 9 -23.88 -8.03 -18.08
CA SER A 9 -22.94 -9.14 -17.83
C SER A 9 -21.53 -8.66 -17.47
N ILE A 10 -21.02 -7.64 -18.18
CA ILE A 10 -19.71 -7.05 -17.91
C ILE A 10 -19.70 -6.35 -16.55
N LEU A 11 -20.77 -5.60 -16.24
CA LEU A 11 -20.90 -4.91 -14.97
C LEU A 11 -20.98 -5.89 -13.79
N SER A 12 -21.72 -6.99 -13.92
CA SER A 12 -21.80 -8.00 -12.85
C SER A 12 -20.48 -8.73 -12.64
N ARG A 13 -19.74 -9.03 -13.71
CA ARG A 13 -18.39 -9.61 -13.61
C ARG A 13 -17.43 -8.66 -12.91
N PHE A 14 -17.49 -7.36 -13.21
CA PHE A 14 -16.64 -6.35 -12.57
C PHE A 14 -16.96 -6.18 -11.08
N LEU A 15 -18.26 -6.13 -10.72
CA LEU A 15 -18.69 -6.05 -9.32
C LEU A 15 -18.25 -7.30 -8.53
N ASN A 16 -18.45 -8.49 -9.10
CA ASN A 16 -18.05 -9.75 -8.47
C ASN A 16 -16.53 -9.85 -8.32
N GLN A 17 -15.75 -9.38 -9.30
CA GLN A 17 -14.30 -9.32 -9.19
C GLN A 17 -13.88 -8.41 -8.02
N LEU A 18 -14.45 -7.20 -7.91
CA LEU A 18 -14.17 -6.27 -6.82
C LEU A 18 -14.52 -6.86 -5.44
N LEU A 19 -15.72 -7.43 -5.30
CA LEU A 19 -16.20 -8.05 -4.06
C LEU A 19 -15.32 -9.24 -3.64
N ASN A 20 -14.95 -10.10 -4.58
CA ASN A 20 -14.04 -11.23 -4.33
C ASN A 20 -12.66 -10.76 -3.88
N THR A 21 -12.13 -9.70 -4.49
CA THR A 21 -10.80 -9.17 -4.14
C THR A 21 -10.80 -8.62 -2.71
N LEU A 22 -11.84 -7.87 -2.32
CA LEU A 22 -11.98 -7.36 -0.96
C LEU A 22 -12.07 -8.48 0.09
N PHE A 23 -12.81 -9.55 -0.19
CA PHE A 23 -12.98 -10.67 0.73
C PHE A 23 -11.70 -11.52 0.90
N ILE A 24 -10.96 -11.75 -0.18
CA ILE A 24 -9.68 -12.48 -0.14
C ILE A 24 -8.66 -11.72 0.70
N LEU A 25 -8.61 -10.40 0.54
CA LEU A 25 -7.73 -9.52 1.29
C LEU A 25 -8.07 -9.56 2.79
N ASP A 26 -9.36 -9.44 3.17
CA ASP A 26 -9.76 -9.53 4.58
C ASP A 26 -9.38 -10.88 5.22
N LYS A 27 -9.54 -11.99 4.49
CA LYS A 27 -9.10 -13.32 4.95
C LYS A 27 -7.60 -13.40 5.17
N ALA A 28 -6.80 -12.89 4.23
CA ALA A 28 -5.34 -12.89 4.34
C ALA A 28 -4.88 -12.06 5.56
N LYS A 29 -5.53 -10.91 5.79
CA LYS A 29 -5.25 -10.07 6.96
C LYS A 29 -5.54 -10.82 8.26
N LYS A 30 -6.73 -11.42 8.41
CA LYS A 30 -7.09 -12.17 9.62
C LYS A 30 -6.15 -13.34 9.90
N ALA A 31 -5.76 -14.08 8.86
CA ALA A 31 -4.79 -15.17 9.00
C ALA A 31 -3.41 -14.66 9.48
N ALA A 32 -2.98 -13.49 9.02
CA ALA A 32 -1.74 -12.87 9.47
C ALA A 32 -1.84 -12.33 10.91
N GLU A 33 -2.96 -11.72 11.29
CA GLU A 33 -3.22 -11.27 12.66
C GLU A 33 -3.23 -12.44 13.65
N GLN A 34 -3.85 -13.57 13.28
CA GLN A 34 -3.82 -14.81 14.07
C GLN A 34 -2.40 -15.32 14.30
N LYS A 35 -1.55 -15.29 13.25
CA LYS A 35 -0.13 -15.69 13.37
C LYS A 35 0.69 -14.72 14.20
N ALA A 36 0.39 -13.43 14.11
CA ALA A 36 1.08 -12.38 14.87
C ALA A 36 0.60 -12.28 16.33
N GLY A 37 -0.54 -12.88 16.67
CA GLY A 37 -1.13 -12.83 18.01
C GLY A 37 -1.71 -11.46 18.39
N GLN A 38 -1.82 -10.52 17.45
CA GLN A 38 -2.40 -9.20 17.68
C GLN A 38 -3.13 -8.67 16.44
N PRO A 39 -4.22 -7.91 16.61
CA PRO A 39 -4.86 -7.23 15.49
C PRO A 39 -3.94 -6.11 14.98
N PHE A 40 -3.81 -5.98 13.66
CA PHE A 40 -2.98 -4.94 13.05
C PHE A 40 -3.68 -3.58 13.06
N GLY A 41 -5.02 -3.56 13.09
CA GLY A 41 -5.79 -2.31 13.07
C GLY A 41 -5.65 -1.48 11.78
N CYS A 42 -4.99 -2.03 10.74
CA CYS A 42 -4.68 -1.32 9.51
C CYS A 42 -5.41 -1.94 8.30
N ASN A 43 -5.53 -1.20 7.21
CA ASN A 43 -6.06 -1.75 5.95
C ASN A 43 -4.91 -2.09 4.98
N PHE A 44 -5.25 -2.61 3.79
CA PHE A 44 -4.23 -2.95 2.78
C PHE A 44 -3.52 -1.73 2.19
N HIS A 45 -4.17 -0.55 2.16
CA HIS A 45 -3.51 0.68 1.76
C HIS A 45 -2.42 1.10 2.75
N ASP A 46 -2.59 0.84 4.04
CA ASP A 46 -1.57 1.12 5.06
C ASP A 46 -0.36 0.19 4.88
N ILE A 47 -0.60 -1.09 4.59
CA ILE A 47 0.47 -2.05 4.28
C ILE A 47 1.24 -1.62 3.02
N LYS A 48 0.51 -1.21 1.97
CA LYS A 48 1.12 -0.68 0.74
C LYS A 48 1.90 0.61 1.00
N ALA A 49 1.39 1.50 1.87
CA ALA A 49 2.10 2.71 2.25
C ALA A 49 3.42 2.38 2.97
N LYS A 50 3.36 1.44 3.93
CA LYS A 50 4.53 1.02 4.69
C LYS A 50 5.60 0.39 3.79
N SER A 51 5.20 -0.48 2.86
CA SER A 51 6.15 -1.13 1.94
C SER A 51 6.85 -0.14 1.01
N ILE A 52 6.14 0.87 0.49
CA ILE A 52 6.73 1.95 -0.32
C ILE A 52 7.65 2.84 0.53
N SER A 53 7.24 3.14 1.76
CA SER A 53 8.01 3.96 2.70
C SER A 53 9.30 3.28 3.15
N ASP A 54 9.30 1.96 3.29
CA ASP A 54 10.47 1.17 3.72
C ASP A 54 11.45 0.87 2.60
N TYR A 55 10.98 0.90 1.34
CA TYR A 55 11.81 0.60 0.18
C TYR A 55 13.01 1.56 0.09
N ALA A 56 14.22 0.99 0.18
CA ALA A 56 15.47 1.73 0.04
C ALA A 56 15.78 1.92 -1.45
N GLY A 57 15.28 3.01 -2.02
CA GLY A 57 15.51 3.36 -3.42
C GLY A 57 14.98 4.75 -3.78
N SER A 58 15.29 5.18 -4.99
CA SER A 58 14.83 6.45 -5.57
C SER A 58 13.31 6.48 -5.77
N SER A 59 12.72 7.66 -5.93
CA SER A 59 11.29 7.83 -6.26
C SER A 59 10.88 7.02 -7.50
N ARG A 60 11.78 6.91 -8.48
CA ARG A 60 11.59 6.15 -9.72
C ARG A 60 11.51 4.64 -9.49
N GLU A 61 12.39 4.09 -8.65
CA GLU A 61 12.37 2.67 -8.31
C GLU A 61 11.15 2.33 -7.46
N LYS A 62 10.81 3.18 -6.49
CA LYS A 62 9.56 3.07 -5.73
C LYS A 62 8.34 3.09 -6.65
N ARG A 63 8.33 3.93 -7.70
CA ARG A 63 7.26 3.97 -8.71
C ARG A 63 7.14 2.65 -9.47
N LEU A 64 8.26 2.11 -9.95
CA LEU A 64 8.29 0.85 -10.68
C LEU A 64 7.81 -0.31 -9.81
N PHE A 65 8.31 -0.39 -8.57
CA PHE A 65 7.93 -1.40 -7.59
C PHE A 65 6.44 -1.36 -7.24
N SER A 66 5.88 -0.16 -7.08
CA SER A 66 4.49 0.02 -6.64
C SER A 66 3.46 0.10 -7.76
N GLY A 67 3.90 0.07 -9.03
CA GLY A 67 3.05 0.12 -10.21
C GLY A 67 2.33 1.46 -10.42
N HIS A 68 2.83 2.56 -9.85
CA HIS A 68 2.20 3.88 -10.03
C HIS A 68 2.56 4.52 -11.37
N LYS A 69 1.61 5.26 -11.94
CA LYS A 69 1.82 5.93 -13.24
C LYS A 69 2.74 7.15 -13.10
N THR A 70 2.62 7.89 -12.01
CA THR A 70 3.36 9.14 -11.78
C THR A 70 4.09 9.09 -10.43
N GLU A 71 5.14 9.90 -10.30
CA GLU A 71 5.88 10.01 -9.03
C GLU A 71 5.06 10.67 -7.93
N SER A 72 4.16 11.61 -8.30
CA SER A 72 3.27 12.27 -7.35
C SER A 72 2.41 11.29 -6.55
N GLN A 73 1.96 10.20 -7.17
CA GLN A 73 1.21 9.15 -6.49
C GLN A 73 2.07 8.39 -5.47
N VAL A 74 3.37 8.22 -5.75
CA VAL A 74 4.31 7.54 -4.85
C VAL A 74 4.62 8.41 -3.63
N VAL A 75 4.78 9.73 -3.82
CA VAL A 75 5.11 10.68 -2.74
C VAL A 75 4.07 10.67 -1.61
N VAL A 76 2.79 10.50 -1.93
CA VAL A 76 1.70 10.41 -0.93
C VAL A 76 1.88 9.21 0.02
N TYR A 77 2.55 8.16 -0.45
CA TYR A 77 2.81 6.95 0.33
C TYR A 77 4.18 6.96 1.03
N ASP A 78 5.10 7.86 0.67
CA ASP A 78 6.40 8.00 1.33
C ASP A 78 6.25 8.77 2.65
N ARG A 79 5.82 8.07 3.69
CA ARG A 79 5.50 8.64 5.02
C ARG A 79 6.67 8.60 6.01
N LYS A 80 7.88 8.30 5.55
CA LYS A 80 9.03 8.18 6.45
C LYS A 80 9.38 9.55 7.04
N VAL A 81 9.36 9.64 8.38
CA VAL A 81 9.77 10.87 9.07
C VAL A 81 11.22 11.17 8.72
N LYS A 82 11.45 12.36 8.15
CA LYS A 82 12.81 12.84 7.89
C LYS A 82 13.44 13.20 9.23
N ILE A 83 14.51 12.50 9.59
CA ILE A 83 15.35 12.90 10.72
C ILE A 83 16.20 14.06 10.23
N ILE A 84 15.82 15.27 10.63
CA ILE A 84 16.57 16.49 10.31
C ILE A 84 17.49 16.77 11.51
N PRO A 85 18.80 17.01 11.29
CA PRO A 85 19.68 17.42 12.38
C PRO A 85 19.19 18.77 12.95
N SER A 86 19.02 18.86 14.27
CA SER A 86 18.69 20.13 14.92
C SER A 86 19.92 21.03 14.96
N LEU A 87 19.72 22.34 14.77
CA LEU A 87 20.79 23.35 14.81
C LEU A 87 21.56 23.39 16.15
N SER A 88 20.99 22.88 17.24
CA SER A 88 21.53 22.99 18.60
C SER A 88 21.99 21.68 19.24
N ALA A 89 21.81 20.51 18.60
CA ALA A 89 22.25 19.24 19.16
C ALA A 89 23.50 18.71 18.45
N PRO A 90 24.49 18.18 19.18
CA PRO A 90 25.61 17.48 18.57
C PRO A 90 25.07 16.31 17.73
N LEU A 91 25.61 16.13 16.52
CA LEU A 91 25.27 15.00 15.67
C LEU A 91 25.44 13.70 16.46
N LEU A 92 24.34 13.01 16.74
CA LEU A 92 24.38 11.71 17.40
C LEU A 92 25.24 10.77 16.54
N LYS A 93 26.42 10.42 17.06
CA LYS A 93 27.31 9.46 16.41
C LYS A 93 26.52 8.16 16.21
N LYS A 94 26.41 7.73 14.95
CA LYS A 94 25.88 6.42 14.59
C LYS A 94 26.69 5.37 15.37
N LYS A 95 26.04 4.56 16.21
CA LYS A 95 26.72 3.42 16.84
C LYS A 95 27.25 2.52 15.71
N ALA A 96 28.54 2.20 15.80
CA ALA A 96 29.24 1.28 14.91
C ALA A 96 28.61 -0.12 14.98
#